data_AF-A0A8S3WFE0-F1
#
_entry.id   AF-A0A8S3WFE0-F1
#
_cell.length_a   1.000
_cell.length_b   1.000
_cell.length_c   1.000
_cell.angle_alpha   90.00
_cell.angle_beta   90.00
_cell.angle_gamma   90.00
#
_symmetry.space_group_name_H-M   'P 1'
#
loop_
_entity.id
_entity.type
_entity.pdbx_description
1 polymer ?
#
loop_
_entity_poly.entity_id
_entity_poly.type
_entity_poly.pdbx_seq_one_letter_code
_entity_poly.pdbx_strand_id
1 'polypeptide(L)'
;MKYLFGLTLLMGTYFSATSALPPCVCTRDRKPVCGSDGKTYSNQCLLDCARSTNPDITLVKTGACERNEPAGSNCICTYDYNPVCGTDGETYPNSCSLKCQQTENPGLDINYRGACRSNREVENSCVCTRETKRVCGTDGITYNNPCLLNCARESNPDLHVLHADPCEEETKIELPKNRRCACTRNLQPVCASNGVTYSNKCMMECAGSHLPIKSFGSCEDS
;
A
#
# COMPACT_ATOMS: atom_id res chain seq x y z
N MET A 1 4.31 -12.78 -93.61
CA MET A 1 5.41 -12.45 -92.67
C MET A 1 5.01 -11.21 -91.86
N LYS A 2 5.25 -11.27 -90.55
CA LYS A 2 5.40 -10.15 -89.58
C LYS A 2 4.16 -9.37 -89.14
N TYR A 3 3.80 -9.66 -87.89
CA TYR A 3 3.18 -8.81 -86.86
C TYR A 3 3.62 -7.34 -86.90
N LEU A 4 2.79 -6.40 -86.42
CA LEU A 4 3.08 -5.54 -85.25
C LEU A 4 1.97 -4.48 -84.94
N PHE A 5 1.57 -4.47 -83.66
CA PHE A 5 1.03 -3.40 -82.78
C PHE A 5 -0.07 -2.41 -83.21
N GLY A 6 -1.19 -2.48 -82.49
CA GLY A 6 -2.01 -1.33 -82.12
C GLY A 6 -2.60 -1.55 -80.73
N LEU A 7 -2.01 -0.93 -79.70
CA LEU A 7 -2.45 -0.97 -78.30
C LEU A 7 -3.88 -0.44 -78.16
N THR A 8 -4.80 -1.25 -77.63
CA THR A 8 -6.02 -0.75 -77.00
C THR A 8 -5.91 -0.93 -75.49
N LEU A 9 -5.82 0.22 -74.79
CA LEU A 9 -5.88 0.34 -73.35
C LEU A 9 -7.24 -0.16 -72.84
N LEU A 10 -7.28 -1.39 -72.31
CA LEU A 10 -8.35 -1.80 -71.41
C LEU A 10 -8.01 -1.28 -70.02
N MET A 11 -8.62 -0.16 -69.65
CA MET A 11 -8.70 0.29 -68.25
C MET A 11 -9.47 -0.77 -67.46
N GLY A 12 -8.75 -1.76 -66.92
CA GLY A 12 -9.28 -2.66 -65.91
C GLY A 12 -9.67 -1.82 -64.70
N THR A 13 -10.97 -1.71 -64.45
CA THR A 13 -11.47 -1.18 -63.19
C THR A 13 -11.07 -2.16 -62.09
N TYR A 14 -9.99 -1.86 -61.40
CA TYR A 14 -9.64 -2.52 -60.15
C TYR A 14 -10.76 -2.24 -59.16
N PHE A 15 -11.71 -3.18 -59.07
CA PHE A 15 -12.62 -3.29 -57.97
C PHE A 15 -11.77 -3.66 -56.74
N SER A 16 -11.14 -2.66 -56.12
CA SER A 16 -10.70 -2.79 -54.74
C SER A 16 -11.97 -2.90 -53.91
N ALA A 17 -12.46 -4.13 -53.75
CA ALA A 17 -13.34 -4.45 -52.66
C ALA A 17 -12.51 -4.30 -51.38
N THR A 18 -12.43 -3.07 -50.87
CA THR A 18 -12.18 -2.84 -49.46
C THR A 18 -13.42 -3.39 -48.74
N SER A 19 -13.44 -4.70 -48.53
CA SER A 19 -14.43 -5.34 -47.67
C SER A 19 -14.16 -4.84 -46.26
N ALA A 20 -14.75 -3.70 -45.90
CA ALA A 20 -14.98 -3.37 -44.51
C ALA A 20 -15.73 -4.58 -43.93
N LEU A 21 -15.06 -5.29 -43.00
CA LEU A 21 -15.65 -6.42 -42.30
C LEU A 21 -17.02 -5.96 -41.76
N PRO A 22 -18.11 -6.70 -42.04
CA PRO A 22 -19.44 -6.28 -41.63
C PRO A 22 -19.48 -6.05 -40.12
N PRO A 23 -20.20 -5.01 -39.65
CA PRO A 23 -20.34 -4.77 -38.22
C PRO A 23 -20.97 -5.99 -37.57
N CYS A 24 -20.34 -6.52 -36.53
CA CYS A 24 -20.85 -7.71 -35.85
C CYS A 24 -22.22 -7.43 -35.24
N VAL A 25 -23.24 -8.15 -35.69
CA VAL A 25 -24.59 -8.06 -35.15
C VAL A 25 -24.75 -9.14 -34.08
N CYS A 26 -24.74 -8.71 -32.81
CA CYS A 26 -24.92 -9.60 -31.66
C CYS A 26 -26.13 -9.19 -30.81
N THR A 27 -26.77 -10.18 -30.20
CA THR A 27 -27.77 -9.95 -29.15
C THR A 27 -27.09 -9.38 -27.91
N ARG A 28 -27.87 -8.67 -27.07
CA ARG A 28 -27.39 -8.09 -25.80
C ARG A 28 -27.44 -9.07 -24.62
N ASP A 29 -27.38 -10.36 -24.90
CA ASP A 29 -27.40 -11.39 -23.87
C ASP A 29 -26.17 -11.26 -22.97
N ARG A 30 -26.36 -11.28 -21.65
CA ARG A 30 -25.28 -11.19 -20.66
C ARG A 30 -24.92 -12.58 -20.14
N LYS A 31 -24.21 -13.34 -20.99
CA LYS A 31 -23.69 -14.68 -20.68
C LYS A 31 -22.18 -14.65 -20.91
N PRO A 32 -21.40 -14.04 -19.99
CA PRO A 32 -20.03 -13.68 -20.25
C PRO A 32 -19.15 -14.90 -20.54
N VAL A 33 -18.11 -14.69 -21.34
CA VAL A 33 -17.09 -15.69 -21.68
C VAL A 33 -15.68 -15.07 -21.63
N CYS A 34 -14.68 -15.88 -21.32
CA CYS A 34 -13.28 -15.47 -21.26
C CYS A 34 -12.51 -15.89 -22.51
N GLY A 35 -11.90 -14.93 -23.21
CA GLY A 35 -10.99 -15.19 -24.33
C GLY A 35 -9.56 -15.50 -23.87
N SER A 36 -8.78 -16.16 -24.72
CA SER A 36 -7.35 -16.42 -24.48
C SER A 36 -6.48 -15.18 -24.53
N ASP A 37 -7.05 -14.06 -24.96
CA ASP A 37 -6.46 -12.72 -24.88
C ASP A 37 -6.70 -12.03 -23.52
N GLY A 38 -7.27 -12.77 -22.55
CA GLY A 38 -7.56 -12.27 -21.20
C GLY A 38 -8.77 -11.32 -21.14
N LYS A 39 -9.51 -11.13 -22.25
CA LYS A 39 -10.69 -10.26 -22.27
C LYS A 39 -11.97 -11.02 -21.96
N THR A 40 -12.83 -10.38 -21.15
CA THR A 40 -14.20 -10.85 -20.93
C THR A 40 -15.12 -10.28 -22.00
N TYR A 41 -15.77 -11.16 -22.75
CA TYR A 41 -16.79 -10.80 -23.73
C TYR A 41 -18.18 -10.96 -23.11
N SER A 42 -19.12 -10.05 -23.41
CA SER A 42 -20.46 -10.08 -22.78
C SER A 42 -21.26 -11.33 -23.14
N ASN A 43 -20.94 -11.94 -24.29
CA ASN A 43 -21.44 -13.23 -24.74
C ASN A 43 -20.53 -13.85 -25.79
N GLN A 44 -20.82 -15.11 -26.14
CA GLN A 44 -20.11 -15.88 -27.15
C GLN A 44 -20.06 -15.18 -28.52
N CYS A 45 -21.16 -14.53 -28.94
CA CYS A 45 -21.21 -13.81 -30.22
C CYS A 45 -20.16 -12.70 -30.30
N LEU A 46 -19.95 -11.95 -29.22
CA LEU A 46 -18.93 -10.90 -29.18
C LEU A 46 -17.49 -11.46 -29.17
N LEU A 47 -17.27 -12.66 -28.61
CA LEU A 47 -15.98 -13.35 -28.70
C LEU A 47 -15.72 -13.82 -30.14
N ASP A 48 -16.73 -14.40 -30.79
CA ASP A 48 -16.63 -14.82 -32.19
C ASP A 48 -16.47 -13.62 -33.15
N CYS A 49 -17.11 -12.50 -32.83
CA CYS A 49 -16.89 -11.24 -33.53
C CYS A 49 -15.42 -10.80 -33.45
N ALA A 50 -14.81 -10.84 -32.26
CA ALA A 50 -13.41 -10.46 -32.11
C ALA A 50 -12.46 -11.37 -32.90
N ARG A 51 -12.81 -12.65 -33.08
CA ARG A 51 -12.05 -13.57 -33.95
C ARG A 51 -12.00 -13.16 -35.41
N SER A 52 -12.96 -12.38 -35.89
CA SER A 52 -12.90 -11.82 -37.26
C SER A 52 -11.72 -10.86 -37.46
N THR A 53 -11.25 -10.24 -36.37
CA THR A 53 -10.09 -9.34 -36.36
C THR A 53 -8.82 -9.99 -35.81
N ASN A 54 -8.96 -10.97 -34.90
CA ASN A 54 -7.85 -11.71 -34.31
C ASN A 54 -8.22 -13.20 -34.18
N PRO A 55 -7.93 -14.02 -35.21
CA PRO A 55 -8.37 -15.41 -35.26
C PRO A 55 -7.72 -16.32 -34.20
N ASP A 56 -6.64 -15.88 -33.55
CA ASP A 56 -5.93 -16.66 -32.52
C ASP A 56 -6.65 -16.66 -31.16
N ILE A 57 -7.68 -15.82 -30.98
CA ILE A 57 -8.46 -15.76 -29.74
C ILE A 57 -9.28 -17.05 -29.60
N THR A 58 -8.99 -17.85 -28.59
CA THR A 58 -9.76 -19.06 -28.23
C THR A 58 -10.61 -18.79 -26.99
N LEU A 59 -11.63 -19.63 -26.79
CA LEU A 59 -12.43 -19.58 -25.56
C LEU A 59 -11.64 -20.29 -24.46
N VAL A 60 -11.35 -19.60 -23.35
CA VAL A 60 -10.70 -20.19 -22.17
C VAL A 60 -11.75 -20.84 -21.27
N LYS A 61 -12.80 -20.10 -20.90
CA LYS A 61 -13.87 -20.59 -20.05
C LYS A 61 -15.17 -19.81 -20.21
N THR A 62 -16.28 -20.44 -19.84
CA THR A 62 -17.54 -19.72 -19.60
C THR A 62 -17.43 -18.88 -18.34
N GLY A 63 -18.08 -17.72 -18.32
CA GLY A 63 -17.92 -16.72 -17.27
C GLY A 63 -16.88 -15.65 -17.62
N ALA A 64 -16.74 -14.63 -16.78
CA ALA A 64 -15.71 -13.62 -16.95
C ALA A 64 -14.31 -14.24 -16.81
N CYS A 65 -13.31 -13.63 -17.46
CA CYS A 65 -11.92 -13.94 -17.16
C CYS A 65 -11.67 -13.70 -15.67
N GLU A 66 -10.80 -14.52 -15.09
CA GLU A 66 -10.18 -14.18 -13.82
C GLU A 66 -9.40 -12.90 -14.06
N ARG A 67 -9.98 -11.77 -13.63
CA ARG A 67 -9.13 -10.64 -13.32
C ARG A 67 -8.27 -11.13 -12.16
N ASN A 68 -6.95 -11.06 -12.30
CA ASN A 68 -6.07 -10.97 -11.15
C ASN A 68 -6.35 -9.62 -10.45
N GLU A 69 -7.61 -9.38 -10.05
CA GLU A 69 -7.86 -8.41 -9.03
C GLU A 69 -7.42 -9.09 -7.75
N PRO A 70 -6.56 -8.44 -6.95
CA PRO A 70 -6.26 -8.96 -5.63
C PRO A 70 -7.58 -9.27 -4.94
N ALA A 71 -7.64 -10.45 -4.31
CA ALA A 71 -8.78 -10.85 -3.51
C ALA A 71 -9.01 -9.78 -2.42
N GLY A 72 -9.88 -8.81 -2.71
CA GLY A 72 -10.00 -7.57 -1.94
C GLY A 72 -10.74 -6.43 -2.67
N SER A 73 -10.82 -6.46 -4.00
CA SER A 73 -11.38 -5.36 -4.79
C SER A 73 -12.91 -5.18 -4.75
N ASN A 74 -13.63 -5.98 -3.97
CA ASN A 74 -15.08 -5.84 -3.78
C ASN A 74 -15.41 -5.50 -2.33
N CYS A 75 -14.74 -4.46 -1.85
CA CYS A 75 -14.95 -3.94 -0.52
C CYS A 75 -16.13 -2.96 -0.53
N ILE A 76 -17.28 -3.48 -0.12
CA ILE A 76 -18.53 -2.72 -0.07
C ILE A 76 -18.67 -2.14 1.34
N CYS A 77 -18.50 -0.82 1.45
CA CYS A 77 -18.71 -0.08 2.69
C CYS A 77 -19.93 0.83 2.57
N THR A 78 -20.60 1.07 3.70
CA THR A 78 -21.59 2.14 3.80
C THR A 78 -20.89 3.49 3.72
N TYR A 79 -21.63 4.53 3.31
CA TYR A 79 -21.15 5.92 3.30
C TYR A 79 -21.27 6.60 4.67
N ASP A 80 -21.44 5.84 5.75
CA ASP A 80 -21.52 6.38 7.09
C ASP A 80 -20.19 7.05 7.45
N TYR A 81 -20.23 8.34 7.82
CA TYR A 81 -19.05 9.09 8.18
C TYR A 81 -18.81 9.01 9.69
N ASN A 82 -17.92 8.08 10.08
CA ASN A 82 -17.48 7.85 11.45
C ASN A 82 -15.96 7.65 11.42
N PRO A 83 -15.19 8.75 11.28
CA PRO A 83 -13.79 8.66 10.88
C PRO A 83 -12.94 7.92 11.91
N VAL A 84 -11.87 7.30 11.41
CA VAL A 84 -10.82 6.66 12.23
C VAL A 84 -9.45 7.06 11.70
N CYS A 85 -8.48 7.19 12.60
CA CYS A 85 -7.09 7.45 12.25
C CYS A 85 -6.36 6.11 12.17
N GLY A 86 -5.75 5.81 11.03
CA GLY A 86 -4.96 4.60 10.83
C GLY A 86 -3.58 4.67 11.50
N THR A 87 -2.96 3.51 11.69
CA THR A 87 -1.55 3.40 12.13
C THR A 87 -0.55 3.96 11.12
N ASP A 88 -0.98 4.18 9.88
CA ASP A 88 -0.27 4.90 8.82
C ASP A 88 -0.38 6.43 8.92
N GLY A 89 -1.16 6.95 9.87
CA GLY A 89 -1.42 8.38 10.03
C GLY A 89 -2.45 8.94 9.04
N GLU A 90 -3.18 8.10 8.31
CA GLU A 90 -4.23 8.53 7.39
C GLU A 90 -5.63 8.47 8.01
N THR A 91 -6.49 9.42 7.63
CA THR A 91 -7.90 9.43 8.07
C THR A 91 -8.76 8.64 7.12
N TYR A 92 -9.41 7.61 7.64
CA TYR A 92 -10.36 6.79 6.90
C TYR A 92 -11.80 7.24 7.21
N PRO A 93 -12.69 7.39 6.21
CA PRO A 93 -14.07 7.83 6.40
C PRO A 93 -14.85 7.02 7.43
N ASN A 94 -14.55 5.72 7.51
CA ASN A 94 -15.03 4.82 8.54
C ASN A 94 -14.14 3.58 8.71
N SER A 95 -14.39 2.82 9.78
CA SER A 95 -13.66 1.57 10.06
C SER A 95 -13.76 0.52 8.95
N CYS A 96 -14.84 0.51 8.16
CA CYS A 96 -14.96 -0.39 7.01
C CYS A 96 -13.94 -0.01 5.93
N SER A 97 -13.84 1.28 5.59
CA SER A 97 -12.87 1.78 4.61
C SER A 97 -11.41 1.55 5.02
N LEU A 98 -11.08 1.56 6.33
CA LEU A 98 -9.75 1.16 6.80
C LEU A 98 -9.51 -0.34 6.62
N LYS A 99 -10.46 -1.19 7.05
CA LYS A 99 -10.37 -2.64 6.87
C LYS A 99 -10.31 -3.06 5.41
N CYS A 100 -10.92 -2.26 4.55
CA CYS A 100 -10.79 -2.35 3.10
C CYS A 100 -9.33 -2.31 2.66
N GLN A 101 -8.62 -1.31 3.16
CA GLN A 101 -7.24 -1.03 2.82
C GLN A 101 -6.28 -2.08 3.39
N GLN A 102 -6.71 -2.85 4.42
CA GLN A 102 -5.93 -3.98 4.95
C GLN A 102 -5.67 -5.08 3.91
N THR A 103 -6.48 -5.15 2.85
CA THR A 103 -6.23 -6.07 1.73
C THR A 103 -4.94 -5.75 0.98
N GLU A 104 -4.55 -4.48 0.95
CA GLU A 104 -3.30 -3.99 0.34
C GLU A 104 -2.21 -3.74 1.39
N ASN A 105 -2.58 -3.39 2.61
CA ASN A 105 -1.68 -3.14 3.74
C ASN A 105 -2.09 -3.97 4.98
N PRO A 106 -1.67 -5.25 5.09
CA PRO A 106 -2.08 -6.13 6.18
C PRO A 106 -1.68 -5.67 7.59
N GLY A 107 -0.71 -4.75 7.71
CA GLY A 107 -0.28 -4.17 8.99
C GLY A 107 -1.03 -2.90 9.40
N LEU A 108 -1.93 -2.40 8.55
CA LEU A 108 -2.77 -1.26 8.87
C LEU A 108 -3.77 -1.63 9.95
N ASP A 109 -3.86 -0.83 11.01
CA ASP A 109 -4.88 -0.96 12.04
C ASP A 109 -5.42 0.42 12.42
N ILE A 110 -6.51 0.46 13.18
CA ILE A 110 -7.01 1.70 13.77
C ILE A 110 -6.05 2.10 14.89
N ASN A 111 -5.44 3.28 14.76
CA ASN A 111 -4.70 3.92 15.84
C ASN A 111 -5.69 4.47 16.89
N TYR A 112 -6.61 5.34 16.46
CA TYR A 112 -7.65 5.89 17.33
C TYR A 112 -8.93 6.28 16.57
N ARG A 113 -10.01 6.48 17.31
CA ARG A 113 -11.30 6.96 16.77
C ARG A 113 -11.23 8.46 16.47
N GLY A 114 -11.82 8.85 15.35
CA GLY A 114 -11.82 10.21 14.82
C GLY A 114 -10.77 10.44 13.73
N ALA A 115 -10.70 11.66 13.22
CA ALA A 115 -9.74 12.01 12.17
C ALA A 115 -8.33 12.18 12.74
N CYS A 116 -7.31 11.82 11.94
CA CYS A 116 -5.93 12.16 12.27
C CYS A 116 -5.74 13.67 12.32
N ARG A 117 -4.94 14.15 13.26
CA ARG A 117 -4.54 15.56 13.35
C ARG A 117 -3.03 15.69 13.50
N SER A 118 -2.48 16.72 12.86
CA SER A 118 -1.11 17.13 13.15
C SER A 118 -1.04 18.04 14.38
N ASN A 119 0.10 18.09 15.05
CA ASN A 119 0.36 19.03 16.13
C ASN A 119 0.04 20.49 15.74
N ARG A 120 0.32 20.86 14.48
CA ARG A 120 0.07 22.20 13.96
C ARG A 120 -1.42 22.54 13.85
N GLU A 121 -2.28 21.55 13.58
CA GLU A 121 -3.73 21.76 13.51
C GLU A 121 -4.33 21.95 14.91
N VAL A 122 -3.84 21.18 15.89
CA VAL A 122 -4.26 21.31 17.29
C VAL A 122 -3.91 22.70 17.83
N GLU A 123 -2.71 23.22 17.56
CA GLU A 123 -2.30 24.54 18.04
C GLU A 123 -3.14 25.71 17.52
N ASN A 124 -3.71 25.60 16.31
CA ASN A 124 -4.48 26.68 15.69
C ASN A 124 -5.97 26.66 16.04
N SER A 125 -6.49 25.52 16.53
CA SER A 125 -7.92 25.35 16.83
C SER A 125 -8.27 25.62 18.30
N CYS A 126 -7.28 25.74 19.19
CA CYS A 126 -7.47 25.63 20.64
C CYS A 126 -7.09 26.92 21.38
N VAL A 127 -7.94 27.36 22.33
CA VAL A 127 -7.59 28.45 23.24
C VAL A 127 -6.81 27.88 24.43
N CYS A 128 -5.49 27.84 24.29
CA CYS A 128 -4.58 27.34 25.33
C CYS A 128 -3.51 28.36 25.70
N THR A 129 -3.02 28.27 26.94
CA THR A 129 -1.84 29.02 27.39
C THR A 129 -0.58 28.52 26.69
N ARG A 130 0.40 29.39 26.46
CA ARG A 130 1.68 29.04 25.80
C ARG A 130 2.76 28.49 26.74
N GLU A 131 2.35 27.96 27.90
CA GLU A 131 3.30 27.30 28.79
C GLU A 131 3.83 26.01 28.15
N THR A 132 5.11 25.72 28.36
CA THR A 132 5.79 24.54 27.81
C THR A 132 5.91 23.46 28.89
N LYS A 133 4.81 22.76 29.14
CA LYS A 133 4.71 21.63 30.08
C LYS A 133 4.43 20.36 29.29
N ARG A 134 5.40 19.91 28.50
CA ARG A 134 5.20 18.88 27.50
C ARG A 134 4.70 17.56 28.11
N VAL A 135 3.83 16.88 27.38
CA VAL A 135 3.30 15.56 27.76
C VAL A 135 3.24 14.66 26.53
N CYS A 136 3.42 13.36 26.73
CA CYS A 136 3.23 12.36 25.69
C CYS A 136 1.79 11.89 25.70
N GLY A 137 1.12 11.95 24.55
CA GLY A 137 -0.19 11.36 24.34
C GLY A 137 -0.10 9.86 24.08
N THR A 138 -1.18 9.13 24.32
CA THR A 138 -1.29 7.71 23.94
C THR A 138 -1.31 7.45 22.45
N ASP A 139 -1.41 8.50 21.64
CA ASP A 139 -1.23 8.49 20.19
C ASP A 139 0.23 8.67 19.75
N GLY A 140 1.17 8.70 20.70
CA GLY A 140 2.60 8.90 20.42
C GLY A 140 2.97 10.33 20.05
N ILE A 141 2.05 11.29 20.20
CA ILE A 141 2.29 12.70 19.90
C ILE A 141 2.73 13.45 21.16
N THR A 142 3.82 14.22 21.05
CA THR A 142 4.21 15.16 22.09
C THR A 142 3.36 16.43 21.99
N TYR A 143 2.58 16.70 23.03
CA TYR A 143 1.82 17.94 23.16
C TYR A 143 2.62 18.97 23.95
N ASN A 144 2.60 20.23 23.50
CA ASN A 144 3.36 21.31 24.14
C ASN A 144 2.92 21.60 25.60
N ASN A 145 1.65 21.31 25.90
CA ASN A 145 1.11 21.34 27.25
C ASN A 145 -0.14 20.45 27.38
N PRO A 146 -0.60 20.18 28.63
CA PRO A 146 -1.78 19.35 28.86
C PRO A 146 -3.07 19.97 28.29
N CYS A 147 -3.14 21.30 28.14
CA CYS A 147 -4.29 21.95 27.49
C CYS A 147 -4.42 21.53 26.03
N LEU A 148 -3.30 21.52 25.29
CA LEU A 148 -3.30 21.10 23.88
C LEU A 148 -3.64 19.61 23.73
N LEU A 149 -3.19 18.74 24.63
CA LEU A 149 -3.63 17.35 24.64
C LEU A 149 -5.13 17.24 24.89
N ASN A 150 -5.64 17.96 25.89
CA ASN A 150 -7.08 17.97 26.19
C ASN A 150 -7.91 18.51 25.03
N CYS A 151 -7.39 19.47 24.28
CA CYS A 151 -8.08 19.97 23.10
C CYS A 151 -8.08 18.95 21.96
N ALA A 152 -6.99 18.20 21.77
CA ALA A 152 -6.95 17.12 20.79
C ALA A 152 -7.97 16.00 21.05
N ARG A 153 -8.44 15.86 22.31
CA ARG A 153 -9.51 14.90 22.67
C ARG A 153 -10.84 15.13 21.96
N GLU A 154 -11.10 16.35 21.47
CA GLU A 154 -12.31 16.62 20.69
C GLU A 154 -12.39 15.75 19.43
N SER A 155 -11.24 15.40 18.87
CA SER A 155 -11.14 14.51 17.71
C SER A 155 -10.68 13.11 18.07
N ASN A 156 -9.93 12.93 19.16
CA ASN A 156 -9.53 11.62 19.65
C ASN A 156 -10.03 11.40 21.09
N PRO A 157 -11.28 10.94 21.29
CA PRO A 157 -11.86 10.80 22.62
C PRO A 157 -11.09 9.85 23.55
N ASP A 158 -10.36 8.90 22.96
CA ASP A 158 -9.58 7.90 23.69
C ASP A 158 -8.17 8.42 24.09
N LEU A 159 -7.79 9.62 23.63
CA LEU A 159 -6.50 10.24 23.92
C LEU A 159 -6.35 10.52 25.41
N HIS A 160 -5.26 10.05 26.00
CA HIS A 160 -4.86 10.41 27.34
C HIS A 160 -3.37 10.66 27.43
N VAL A 161 -2.95 11.26 28.54
CA VAL A 161 -1.53 11.40 28.85
C VAL A 161 -0.99 9.99 29.07
N LEU A 162 -0.05 9.57 28.23
CA LEU A 162 0.72 8.35 28.40
C LEU A 162 1.73 8.54 29.55
N HIS A 163 2.53 9.61 29.49
CA HIS A 163 3.43 10.04 30.55
C HIS A 163 3.70 11.55 30.49
N ALA A 164 4.25 12.10 31.58
CA ALA A 164 4.41 13.54 31.80
C ALA A 164 5.66 14.15 31.12
N ASP A 165 6.28 13.42 30.20
CA ASP A 165 7.47 13.83 29.45
C ASP A 165 7.14 13.80 27.95
N PRO A 166 7.91 14.47 27.07
CA PRO A 166 7.79 14.30 25.62
C PRO A 166 7.86 12.83 25.23
N CYS A 167 7.08 12.41 24.24
CA CYS A 167 7.22 11.07 23.67
C CYS A 167 8.67 10.88 23.20
N GLU A 168 9.19 9.67 23.36
CA GLU A 168 10.49 9.31 22.82
C GLU A 168 10.42 9.44 21.31
N GLU A 169 11.05 10.47 20.75
CA GLU A 169 11.34 10.45 19.32
C GLU A 169 12.26 9.26 19.10
N GLU A 170 11.92 8.40 18.13
CA GLU A 170 12.88 7.47 17.54
C GLU A 170 14.00 8.32 16.93
N THR A 171 14.92 8.73 17.79
CA THR A 171 16.18 9.29 17.36
C THR A 171 16.85 8.16 16.62
N LYS A 172 16.75 8.22 15.29
CA LYS A 172 17.76 7.66 14.40
C LYS A 172 19.06 8.31 14.85
N ILE A 173 19.69 7.71 15.85
CA ILE A 173 21.07 7.98 16.18
C ILE A 173 21.79 7.58 14.90
N GLU A 174 22.12 8.56 14.06
CA GLU A 174 23.16 8.39 13.07
C GLU A 174 24.41 8.03 13.88
N LEU A 175 24.64 6.72 14.01
CA LEU A 175 25.83 6.17 14.64
C LEU A 175 27.02 6.85 13.96
N PRO A 176 27.88 7.58 14.70
CA PRO A 176 29.03 8.20 14.09
C PRO A 176 29.87 7.10 13.45
N LYS A 177 30.11 7.21 12.14
CA LYS A 177 30.82 6.22 11.28
C LYS A 177 32.30 5.99 11.66
N ASN A 178 32.71 6.26 12.89
CA ASN A 178 34.08 6.05 13.35
C ASN A 178 34.18 5.83 14.87
N ARG A 179 33.42 4.87 15.43
CA ARG A 179 33.63 4.41 16.81
C ARG A 179 34.72 3.34 16.81
N ARG A 180 35.95 3.69 17.22
CA ARG A 180 36.95 2.69 17.60
C ARG A 180 36.61 2.17 18.99
N CYS A 181 36.13 0.93 19.07
CA CYS A 181 35.80 0.28 20.33
C CYS A 181 37.07 -0.07 21.10
N ALA A 182 37.27 0.52 22.28
CA ALA A 182 38.31 0.13 23.22
C ALA A 182 37.78 -0.96 24.15
N CYS A 183 37.62 -2.18 23.63
CA CYS A 183 37.19 -3.33 24.40
C CYS A 183 38.34 -4.31 24.65
N THR A 184 38.33 -4.96 25.81
CA THR A 184 39.19 -6.10 26.09
C THR A 184 38.74 -7.31 25.28
N ARG A 185 39.66 -8.25 25.01
CA ARG A 185 39.38 -9.49 24.27
C ARG A 185 38.90 -10.63 25.17
N ASN A 186 38.09 -10.33 26.20
CA ASN A 186 37.42 -11.37 26.96
C ASN A 186 36.30 -11.98 26.10
N LEU A 187 36.29 -13.30 25.93
CA LEU A 187 35.25 -13.99 25.17
C LEU A 187 34.15 -14.44 26.13
N GLN A 188 33.11 -13.61 26.24
CA GLN A 188 31.91 -13.87 27.03
C GLN A 188 30.71 -13.46 26.18
N PRO A 189 30.32 -14.32 25.22
CA PRO A 189 29.38 -13.94 24.17
C PRO A 189 28.03 -13.52 24.73
N VAL A 190 27.38 -12.58 24.05
CA VAL A 190 26.01 -12.14 24.35
C VAL A 190 25.22 -12.06 23.05
N CYS A 191 23.97 -12.52 23.09
CA CYS A 191 23.02 -12.33 22.01
C CYS A 191 22.22 -11.05 22.27
N ALA A 192 22.24 -10.12 21.32
CA ALA A 192 21.42 -8.91 21.40
C ALA A 192 20.03 -9.15 20.80
N SER A 193 19.09 -8.25 21.09
CA SER A 193 17.72 -8.28 20.56
C SER A 193 17.64 -8.26 19.02
N ASN A 194 18.66 -7.74 18.35
CA ASN A 194 18.77 -7.72 16.89
C ASN A 194 19.24 -9.05 16.28
N GLY A 195 19.40 -10.11 17.08
CA GLY A 195 19.82 -11.43 16.62
C GLY A 195 21.32 -11.55 16.32
N VAL A 196 22.12 -10.57 16.72
CA VAL A 196 23.58 -10.59 16.53
C VAL A 196 24.28 -11.07 17.80
N THR A 197 25.21 -12.01 17.64
CA THR A 197 26.10 -12.44 18.73
C THR A 197 27.33 -11.54 18.79
N TYR A 198 27.59 -10.94 19.95
CA TYR A 198 28.76 -10.13 20.21
C TYR A 198 29.77 -10.89 21.07
N SER A 199 31.06 -10.73 20.79
CA SER A 199 32.15 -11.44 21.51
C SER A 199 32.17 -11.17 23.01
N ASN A 200 31.71 -9.98 23.42
CA ASN A 200 31.42 -9.63 24.79
C ASN A 200 30.44 -8.46 24.88
N LYS A 201 29.96 -8.20 26.09
CA LYS A 201 29.07 -7.09 26.42
C LYS A 201 29.64 -5.71 26.01
N CYS A 202 30.95 -5.48 26.16
CA CYS A 202 31.58 -4.23 25.71
C CYS A 202 31.45 -4.05 24.19
N MET A 203 31.69 -5.10 23.41
CA MET A 203 31.53 -5.06 21.95
C MET A 203 30.08 -4.83 21.54
N MET A 204 29.11 -5.39 22.27
CA MET A 204 27.68 -5.14 22.07
C MET A 204 27.31 -3.68 22.35
N GLU A 205 27.68 -3.15 23.51
CA GLU A 205 27.43 -1.75 23.90
C GLU A 205 28.14 -0.76 22.98
N CYS A 206 29.32 -1.13 22.46
CA CYS A 206 30.02 -0.30 21.49
C CYS A 206 29.28 -0.22 20.15
N ALA A 207 28.70 -1.34 19.70
CA ALA A 207 27.92 -1.42 18.47
C ALA A 207 26.56 -0.69 18.58
N GLY A 208 26.00 -0.57 19.79
CA GLY A 208 24.83 0.25 20.06
C GLY A 208 24.57 0.42 21.55
N SER A 209 24.43 1.66 22.02
CA SER A 209 24.23 1.99 23.45
C SER A 209 22.89 1.54 24.03
N HIS A 210 21.94 1.13 23.18
CA HIS A 210 20.57 0.79 23.56
C HIS A 210 20.14 -0.63 23.14
N LEU A 211 21.06 -1.49 22.68
CA LEU A 211 20.70 -2.87 22.32
C LEU A 211 20.49 -3.70 23.59
N PRO A 212 19.25 -4.17 23.89
CA PRO A 212 19.02 -5.06 25.02
C PRO A 212 19.66 -6.42 24.80
N ILE A 213 20.15 -7.03 25.88
CA ILE A 213 20.63 -8.42 25.87
C ILE A 213 19.40 -9.33 25.81
N LYS A 214 19.30 -10.14 24.76
CA LYS A 214 18.30 -11.21 24.65
C LYS A 214 18.69 -12.40 25.53
N SER A 215 19.97 -12.77 25.52
CA SER A 215 20.51 -13.88 26.31
C SER A 215 22.04 -13.75 26.48
N PHE A 216 22.56 -14.39 27.52
CA PHE A 216 24.00 -14.62 27.67
C PHE A 216 24.37 -15.90 26.90
N GLY A 217 25.41 -15.84 26.07
CA GLY A 217 25.73 -16.89 25.10
C GLY A 217 25.58 -16.42 23.66
N SER A 218 25.71 -17.34 22.71
CA SER A 218 25.46 -17.03 21.31
C SER A 218 23.96 -17.05 21.01
N CYS A 219 23.55 -16.36 19.94
CA CYS A 219 22.16 -16.40 19.47
C CYS A 219 21.73 -17.78 18.94
N GLU A 220 22.69 -18.67 18.64
CA GLU A 220 22.40 -20.04 18.21
C GLU A 220 21.99 -20.94 19.39
N ASP A 221 22.36 -20.55 20.62
CA ASP A 221 22.09 -21.30 21.85
C ASP A 221 20.82 -20.82 22.58
N SER A 222 20.05 -19.88 22.00
CA SER A 222 19.06 -19.04 22.71
C SER A 222 17.64 -19.12 22.17
#